data_AF-A0A7W1S3X9-F1
#
_entry.id   AF-A0A7W1S3X9-F1
#
_cell.length_a   1.000
_cell.length_b   1.000
_cell.length_c   1.000
_cell.angle_alpha   90.00
_cell.angle_beta   90.00
_cell.angle_gamma   90.00
#
_symmetry.space_group_name_H-M   'P 1'
#
loop_
_entity.id
_entity.type
_entity.pdbx_description
1 polymer ?
#
loop_
_entity_poly.entity_id
_entity_poly.type
_entity_poly.pdbx_seq_one_letter_code
_entity_poly.pdbx_strand_id
1 'polypeptide(L)'
;MSNTHQDSQLLSLGRRVFGIFIAILVVIYALTNASSGKGGTVLAPGQGSSSTAVSQPSGKPGTFGKPTKSSNCVAVNGVQDKACTPGAIFPDVTADQVCVSGYSTSVRNVPIALKDDVYAAYNISSHFTGQYEVDHLISLELGGSNDISNLWPELADPHPGFHQKDTVENYLHSQVCSGKMTLAKAQALIANDWHDALNMMPVARAESLGPEPTECPEGCG
;
A
#
# COMPACT_ATOMS: atom_id res chain seq x y z
N MET A 1 44.63 0.33 28.00
CA MET A 1 44.53 -0.38 26.71
C MET A 1 44.21 -1.84 26.99
N SER A 2 43.38 -2.46 26.13
CA SER A 2 42.85 -3.84 26.22
C SER A 2 41.67 -4.08 27.15
N ASN A 3 40.47 -3.69 26.71
CA ASN A 3 39.27 -4.48 27.01
C ASN A 3 38.22 -4.51 25.89
N THR A 4 38.40 -3.73 24.82
CA THR A 4 37.47 -3.66 23.68
C THR A 4 37.62 -4.78 22.64
N HIS A 5 38.64 -5.64 22.76
CA HIS A 5 38.90 -6.69 21.75
C HIS A 5 38.27 -8.06 22.09
N GLN A 6 37.87 -8.31 23.33
CA GLN A 6 37.24 -9.58 23.72
C GLN A 6 35.72 -9.60 23.46
N ASP A 7 35.04 -8.44 23.53
CA ASP A 7 33.59 -8.34 23.31
C ASP A 7 33.17 -8.52 21.83
N SER A 8 34.02 -8.16 20.88
CA SER A 8 33.73 -8.30 19.44
C SER A 8 33.77 -9.75 18.95
N GLN A 9 34.48 -10.64 19.64
CA GLN A 9 34.58 -12.06 19.28
C GLN A 9 33.38 -12.87 19.79
N LEU A 10 32.83 -12.53 20.97
CA LEU A 10 31.66 -13.20 21.55
C LEU A 10 30.37 -12.87 20.78
N LEU A 11 30.21 -11.64 20.30
CA LEU A 11 29.04 -11.22 19.48
C LEU A 11 29.05 -11.84 18.06
N SER A 12 30.23 -12.11 17.50
CA SER A 12 30.39 -12.77 16.18
C SER A 12 30.03 -14.26 16.24
N LEU A 13 30.44 -14.96 17.31
CA LEU A 13 30.13 -16.37 17.50
C LEU A 13 28.63 -16.60 17.74
N GLY A 14 27.96 -15.73 18.52
CA GLY A 14 26.52 -15.82 18.78
C GLY A 14 25.64 -15.67 17.53
N ARG A 15 26.00 -14.77 16.61
CA ARG A 15 25.27 -14.56 15.33
C ARG A 15 25.43 -15.73 14.36
N ARG A 16 26.61 -16.38 14.34
CA ARG A 16 26.87 -17.56 13.50
C ARG A 16 26.14 -18.80 14.01
N VAL A 17 26.11 -19.01 15.31
CA VAL A 17 25.42 -20.15 15.93
C VAL A 17 23.89 -20.00 15.78
N PHE A 18 23.32 -18.81 15.99
CA PHE A 18 21.89 -18.55 15.82
C PHE A 18 21.40 -18.68 14.36
N GLY A 19 22.22 -18.26 13.38
CA GLY A 19 21.90 -18.43 11.95
C GLY A 19 21.87 -19.90 11.49
N ILE A 20 22.71 -20.77 12.08
CA ILE A 20 22.72 -22.20 11.79
C ILE A 20 21.47 -22.90 12.36
N PHE A 21 21.01 -22.52 13.56
CA PHE A 21 19.78 -23.08 14.14
C PHE A 21 18.52 -22.70 13.35
N ILE A 22 18.43 -21.48 12.82
CA ILE A 22 17.30 -21.05 11.97
C ILE A 22 17.28 -21.81 10.64
N ALA A 23 18.44 -21.98 10.00
CA ALA A 23 18.54 -22.72 8.73
C ALA A 23 18.15 -24.20 8.88
N ILE A 24 18.51 -24.85 9.99
CA ILE A 24 18.17 -26.26 10.26
C ILE A 24 16.66 -26.41 10.54
N LEU A 25 16.02 -25.47 11.23
CA LEU A 25 14.57 -25.50 11.49
C LEU A 25 13.73 -25.29 10.22
N VAL A 26 14.17 -24.46 9.28
CA VAL A 26 13.50 -24.26 7.98
C VAL A 26 13.58 -25.51 7.09
N VAL A 27 14.72 -26.23 7.10
CA VAL A 27 14.89 -27.47 6.31
C VAL A 27 14.07 -28.63 6.90
N ILE A 28 13.95 -28.74 8.22
CA ILE A 28 13.13 -29.78 8.86
C ILE A 28 11.63 -29.55 8.59
N TYR A 29 11.15 -28.29 8.62
CA TYR A 29 9.75 -27.96 8.31
C TYR A 29 9.39 -28.23 6.83
N ALA A 30 10.34 -28.06 5.90
CA ALA A 30 10.12 -28.35 4.49
C ALA A 30 10.04 -29.86 4.18
N LEU A 31 10.56 -30.74 5.05
CA LEU A 31 10.57 -32.19 4.85
C LEU A 31 9.35 -32.92 5.46
N THR A 32 8.54 -32.26 6.29
CA THR A 32 7.37 -32.88 6.93
C THR A 32 6.04 -32.68 6.18
N ASN A 33 5.99 -31.85 5.13
CA ASN A 33 4.76 -31.56 4.37
C ASN A 33 4.69 -32.22 2.98
N ALA A 34 5.34 -33.37 2.80
CA ALA A 34 5.22 -34.18 1.58
C ALA A 34 4.51 -35.50 1.87
N SER A 35 3.18 -35.45 2.05
CA SER A 35 2.36 -36.67 2.08
C SER A 35 1.04 -36.49 1.33
N SER A 36 1.00 -37.13 0.16
CA SER A 36 -0.10 -37.93 -0.40
C SER A 36 -1.52 -37.35 -0.45
N GLY A 37 -1.96 -36.98 -1.66
CA GLY A 37 -3.38 -36.89 -2.02
C GLY A 37 -3.69 -37.78 -3.21
N LYS A 38 -4.14 -39.03 -2.96
CA LYS A 38 -4.68 -39.94 -3.97
C LYS A 38 -6.07 -39.46 -4.41
N GLY A 39 -6.34 -39.62 -5.70
CA GLY A 39 -7.65 -39.37 -6.29
C GLY A 39 -8.77 -40.23 -5.70
N GLY A 40 -9.95 -39.64 -5.62
CA GLY A 40 -11.20 -40.30 -5.28
C GLY A 40 -12.35 -39.57 -5.95
N THR A 41 -12.88 -40.15 -7.02
CA THR A 41 -14.15 -39.79 -7.65
C THR A 41 -15.32 -40.22 -6.78
N VAL A 42 -16.24 -39.32 -6.44
CA VAL A 42 -17.58 -39.66 -5.97
C VAL A 42 -18.60 -38.77 -6.69
N LEU A 43 -19.51 -39.42 -7.40
CA LEU A 43 -20.71 -38.83 -7.99
C LEU A 43 -21.85 -38.92 -6.97
N ALA A 44 -22.58 -37.82 -6.75
CA ALA A 44 -23.99 -37.85 -6.36
C ALA A 44 -24.67 -36.49 -6.66
N PRO A 45 -25.96 -36.48 -7.08
CA PRO A 45 -26.71 -35.27 -7.44
C PRO A 45 -27.61 -34.79 -6.28
N GLY A 46 -27.94 -33.48 -6.25
CA GLY A 46 -28.96 -32.97 -5.33
C GLY A 46 -29.02 -31.44 -5.21
N GLN A 47 -29.88 -30.83 -6.03
CA GLN A 47 -30.77 -29.70 -5.75
C GLN A 47 -30.35 -28.54 -4.82
N GLY A 48 -30.36 -27.34 -5.40
CA GLY A 48 -31.19 -26.23 -4.89
C GLY A 48 -30.58 -25.32 -3.83
N SER A 49 -29.97 -24.21 -4.27
CA SER A 49 -30.20 -22.88 -3.70
C SER A 49 -29.59 -21.83 -4.63
N SER A 50 -30.46 -21.02 -5.23
CA SER A 50 -30.10 -19.84 -6.00
C SER A 50 -29.55 -18.78 -5.05
N SER A 51 -28.24 -18.80 -4.82
CA SER A 51 -27.50 -17.61 -4.43
C SER A 51 -27.04 -16.93 -5.71
N THR A 52 -27.60 -15.76 -5.99
CA THR A 52 -27.13 -14.85 -7.02
C THR A 52 -25.70 -14.44 -6.65
N ALA A 53 -24.73 -15.23 -7.11
CA ALA A 53 -23.33 -14.85 -7.10
C ALA A 53 -23.21 -13.60 -7.96
N VAL A 54 -23.13 -12.44 -7.31
CA VAL A 54 -22.64 -11.23 -7.95
C VAL A 54 -21.25 -11.58 -8.45
N SER A 55 -21.14 -11.73 -9.76
CA SER A 55 -19.92 -11.95 -10.49
C SER A 55 -19.01 -10.75 -10.27
N GLN A 56 -18.24 -10.81 -9.19
CA GLN A 56 -17.08 -9.95 -9.04
C GLN A 56 -16.17 -10.24 -10.25
N PRO A 57 -15.84 -9.24 -11.07
CA PRO A 57 -14.93 -9.46 -12.16
C PRO A 57 -13.62 -9.94 -11.54
N SER A 58 -13.21 -11.13 -11.94
CA SER A 58 -11.89 -11.69 -11.69
C SER A 58 -10.90 -10.83 -12.47
N GLY A 59 -10.66 -9.62 -11.97
CA GLY A 59 -9.73 -8.67 -12.55
C GLY A 59 -8.35 -9.28 -12.44
N LYS A 60 -7.78 -9.65 -13.59
CA LYS A 60 -6.35 -9.84 -13.75
C LYS A 60 -5.61 -8.75 -12.94
N PRO A 61 -4.51 -9.05 -12.22
CA PRO A 61 -3.71 -8.03 -11.55
C PRO A 61 -3.52 -6.87 -12.51
N GLY A 62 -3.91 -5.67 -12.08
CA GLY A 62 -3.95 -4.50 -12.95
C GLY A 62 -2.57 -4.33 -13.58
N THR A 63 -2.44 -4.63 -14.87
CA THR A 63 -1.30 -4.14 -15.64
C THR A 63 -1.50 -2.63 -15.70
N PHE A 64 -0.87 -1.91 -14.76
CA PHE A 64 -0.70 -0.47 -14.88
C PHE A 64 -0.04 -0.19 -16.22
N GLY A 65 -0.39 0.94 -16.82
CA GLY A 65 0.18 1.33 -18.11
C GLY A 65 1.70 1.35 -18.03
N LYS A 66 2.39 1.06 -19.15
CA LYS A 66 3.80 1.45 -19.24
C LYS A 66 3.86 2.96 -19.46
N PRO A 67 4.80 3.68 -18.82
CA PRO A 67 4.98 5.10 -19.08
C PRO A 67 5.26 5.29 -20.58
N THR A 68 4.54 6.22 -21.20
CA THR A 68 4.72 6.61 -22.61
C THR A 68 5.50 7.92 -22.75
N LYS A 69 5.77 8.58 -21.62
CA LYS A 69 6.61 9.78 -21.49
C LYS A 69 7.58 9.59 -20.32
N SER A 70 8.74 10.20 -20.43
CA SER A 70 9.74 10.28 -19.35
C SER A 70 10.18 11.71 -19.03
N SER A 71 9.61 12.70 -19.73
CA SER A 71 9.90 14.12 -19.55
C SER A 71 8.72 14.95 -20.03
N ASN A 72 8.74 16.26 -19.72
CA ASN A 72 7.64 17.18 -19.99
C ASN A 72 6.32 16.68 -19.40
N CYS A 73 6.40 16.04 -18.23
CA CYS A 73 5.26 15.59 -17.45
C CYS A 73 4.53 16.80 -16.89
N VAL A 74 3.21 16.72 -16.81
CA VAL A 74 2.38 17.83 -16.30
C VAL A 74 1.38 17.29 -15.28
N ALA A 75 1.56 17.67 -14.01
CA ALA A 75 0.50 17.50 -13.01
C ALA A 75 -0.56 18.58 -13.23
N VAL A 76 -1.83 18.18 -13.33
CA VAL A 76 -2.96 19.09 -13.57
C VAL A 76 -4.01 18.81 -12.52
N ASN A 77 -4.53 19.86 -11.87
CA ASN A 77 -5.58 19.75 -10.86
C ASN A 77 -5.26 18.74 -9.74
N GLY A 78 -4.02 18.71 -9.24
CA GLY A 78 -3.65 17.82 -8.14
C GLY A 78 -3.53 16.33 -8.49
N VAL A 79 -3.59 15.96 -9.78
CA VAL A 79 -3.36 14.58 -10.23
C VAL A 79 -2.14 14.48 -11.15
N GLN A 80 -1.54 13.30 -11.19
CA GLN A 80 -0.34 12.99 -11.95
C GLN A 80 -0.57 12.94 -13.47
N ASP A 81 0.50 13.16 -14.25
CA ASP A 81 0.49 12.86 -15.68
C ASP A 81 0.51 11.34 -15.89
N LYS A 82 -0.61 10.73 -16.28
CA LYS A 82 -0.72 9.28 -16.50
C LYS A 82 0.23 8.74 -17.56
N ALA A 83 0.72 9.57 -18.48
CA ALA A 83 1.70 9.14 -19.47
C ALA A 83 3.12 9.03 -18.88
N CYS A 84 3.42 9.75 -17.79
CA CYS A 84 4.69 9.64 -17.06
C CYS A 84 4.60 8.71 -15.85
N THR A 85 3.53 8.86 -15.07
CA THR A 85 3.30 8.13 -13.82
C THR A 85 1.98 7.35 -13.90
N PRO A 86 1.94 6.26 -14.69
CA PRO A 86 0.77 5.38 -14.78
C PRO A 86 0.56 4.52 -13.51
N GLY A 87 1.54 4.49 -12.60
CA GLY A 87 1.58 3.62 -11.45
C GLY A 87 2.39 2.34 -11.71
N ALA A 88 3.02 1.82 -10.68
CA ALA A 88 3.70 0.53 -10.72
C ALA A 88 3.70 -0.13 -9.34
N ILE A 89 3.61 -1.46 -9.30
CA ILE A 89 3.56 -2.27 -8.07
C ILE A 89 4.75 -3.21 -7.98
N PHE A 90 5.10 -3.63 -6.77
CA PHE A 90 6.07 -4.72 -6.61
C PHE A 90 5.50 -6.00 -7.24
N PRO A 91 6.32 -6.78 -7.98
CA PRO A 91 5.87 -8.04 -8.53
C PRO A 91 5.47 -8.99 -7.39
N ASP A 92 4.38 -9.73 -7.61
CA ASP A 92 3.86 -10.76 -6.71
C ASP A 92 3.47 -10.27 -5.30
N VAL A 93 3.34 -8.96 -5.08
CA VAL A 93 2.90 -8.41 -3.80
C VAL A 93 1.46 -8.87 -3.47
N THR A 94 1.25 -9.32 -2.24
CA THR A 94 -0.04 -9.82 -1.77
C THR A 94 -0.66 -8.93 -0.69
N ALA A 95 -1.97 -9.07 -0.49
CA ALA A 95 -2.68 -8.42 0.61
C ALA A 95 -2.06 -8.79 1.97
N ASP A 96 -1.74 -10.06 2.18
CA ASP A 96 -1.14 -10.54 3.42
C ASP A 96 0.20 -9.87 3.73
N GLN A 97 1.02 -9.62 2.70
CA GLN A 97 2.31 -8.93 2.86
C GLN A 97 2.13 -7.47 3.23
N VAL A 98 1.28 -6.73 2.51
CA VAL A 98 1.11 -5.29 2.76
C VAL A 98 0.50 -5.03 4.14
N CYS A 99 -0.31 -5.96 4.67
CA CYS A 99 -0.94 -5.86 5.98
C CYS A 99 -0.03 -6.24 7.17
N VAL A 100 1.24 -6.60 6.92
CA VAL A 100 2.22 -6.78 8.00
C VAL A 100 2.70 -5.42 8.48
N SER A 101 2.64 -5.20 9.80
CA SER A 101 3.17 -3.98 10.42
C SER A 101 4.64 -3.74 10.03
N GLY A 102 4.93 -2.54 9.51
CA GLY A 102 6.26 -2.15 9.04
C GLY A 102 6.59 -2.54 7.60
N TYR A 103 5.66 -3.14 6.84
CA TYR A 103 5.87 -3.50 5.43
C TYR A 103 6.36 -2.31 4.59
N SER A 104 5.61 -1.20 4.57
CA SER A 104 5.92 -0.01 3.77
C SER A 104 7.29 0.57 4.11
N THR A 105 7.64 0.67 5.39
CA THR A 105 8.97 1.07 5.88
C THR A 105 10.07 0.14 5.38
N SER A 106 9.82 -1.18 5.36
CA SER A 106 10.83 -2.17 4.98
C SER A 106 11.18 -2.18 3.49
N VAL A 107 10.25 -1.73 2.63
CA VAL A 107 10.41 -1.75 1.17
C VAL A 107 10.69 -0.37 0.56
N ARG A 108 10.57 0.71 1.34
CA ARG A 108 10.79 2.08 0.87
C ARG A 108 12.24 2.29 0.44
N ASN A 109 12.44 2.72 -0.80
CA ASN A 109 13.75 3.08 -1.33
C ASN A 109 13.63 4.13 -2.44
N VAL A 110 13.59 5.41 -2.06
CA VAL A 110 13.53 6.55 -2.99
C VAL A 110 14.72 7.48 -2.69
N PRO A 111 15.91 7.22 -3.26
CA PRO A 111 17.09 8.03 -3.02
C PRO A 111 16.89 9.46 -3.55
N ILE A 112 17.67 10.42 -3.03
CA ILE A 112 17.57 11.84 -3.44
C ILE A 112 17.70 12.00 -4.95
N ALA A 113 18.67 11.31 -5.58
CA ALA A 113 18.84 11.35 -7.03
C ALA A 113 17.58 10.94 -7.81
N LEU A 114 16.81 9.96 -7.30
CA LEU A 114 15.54 9.56 -7.93
C LEU A 114 14.46 10.63 -7.74
N LYS A 115 14.45 11.35 -6.60
CA LYS A 115 13.56 12.50 -6.41
C LYS A 115 13.91 13.64 -7.37
N ASP A 116 15.19 13.89 -7.58
CA ASP A 116 15.67 14.89 -8.53
C ASP A 116 15.26 14.53 -9.98
N ASP A 117 15.36 13.26 -10.36
CA ASP A 117 14.89 12.76 -11.66
C ASP A 117 13.37 12.97 -11.84
N VAL A 118 12.57 12.75 -10.77
CA VAL A 118 11.12 13.02 -10.79
C VAL A 118 10.83 14.50 -11.00
N TYR A 119 11.49 15.40 -10.26
CA TYR A 119 11.33 16.84 -10.46
C TYR A 119 11.72 17.27 -11.87
N ALA A 120 12.83 16.75 -12.40
CA ALA A 120 13.27 17.04 -13.75
C ALA A 120 12.25 16.58 -14.81
N ALA A 121 11.67 15.38 -14.65
CA ALA A 121 10.65 14.86 -15.55
C ALA A 121 9.39 15.76 -15.60
N TYR A 122 9.03 16.37 -14.47
CA TYR A 122 7.91 17.31 -14.31
C TYR A 122 8.26 18.78 -14.56
N ASN A 123 9.45 19.07 -15.11
CA ASN A 123 9.92 20.43 -15.40
C ASN A 123 9.97 21.34 -14.15
N ILE A 124 10.21 20.79 -12.96
CA ILE A 124 10.35 21.53 -11.71
C ILE A 124 11.84 21.79 -11.47
N SER A 125 12.31 22.98 -11.84
CA SER A 125 13.71 23.40 -11.66
C SER A 125 14.00 24.02 -10.29
N SER A 126 12.95 24.44 -9.57
CA SER A 126 13.05 25.04 -8.26
C SER A 126 11.73 24.90 -7.50
N HIS A 127 11.82 24.63 -6.21
CA HIS A 127 10.69 24.62 -5.30
C HIS A 127 11.17 25.02 -3.90
N PHE A 128 10.24 25.38 -3.01
CA PHE A 128 10.56 25.56 -1.59
C PHE A 128 10.22 24.29 -0.79
N THR A 129 10.75 24.19 0.42
CA THR A 129 10.46 23.08 1.33
C THR A 129 8.97 23.01 1.63
N GLY A 130 8.35 21.84 1.39
CA GLY A 130 6.93 21.63 1.63
C GLY A 130 6.01 22.05 0.47
N GLN A 131 6.55 22.57 -0.64
CA GLN A 131 5.72 22.83 -1.84
C GLN A 131 5.25 21.53 -2.50
N TYR A 132 6.17 20.55 -2.57
CA TYR A 132 5.93 19.23 -3.14
C TYR A 132 6.44 18.13 -2.20
N GLU A 133 5.81 16.98 -2.29
CA GLU A 133 6.37 15.70 -1.85
C GLU A 133 6.53 14.77 -3.05
N VAL A 134 7.74 14.25 -3.28
CA VAL A 134 7.90 13.16 -4.25
C VAL A 134 7.45 11.88 -3.56
N ASP A 135 6.30 11.36 -3.99
CA ASP A 135 5.69 10.19 -3.39
C ASP A 135 5.10 9.23 -4.42
N HIS A 136 4.66 8.08 -3.91
CA HIS A 136 4.13 6.98 -4.70
C HIS A 136 2.67 7.22 -5.10
N LEU A 137 2.36 7.15 -6.41
CA LEU A 137 0.97 7.19 -6.90
C LEU A 137 0.14 6.05 -6.29
N ILE A 138 0.67 4.82 -6.38
CA ILE A 138 0.16 3.68 -5.62
C ILE A 138 1.04 3.58 -4.38
N SER A 139 0.47 3.84 -3.20
CA SER A 139 1.18 3.76 -1.93
C SER A 139 1.93 2.43 -1.76
N LEU A 140 3.06 2.47 -1.06
CA LEU A 140 3.73 1.25 -0.61
C LEU A 140 2.82 0.40 0.29
N GLU A 141 1.88 1.01 1.02
CA GLU A 141 0.87 0.29 1.83
C GLU A 141 -0.14 -0.49 0.97
N LEU A 142 -0.19 -0.20 -0.33
CA LEU A 142 -0.96 -0.91 -1.34
C LEU A 142 -0.06 -1.69 -2.30
N GLY A 143 1.19 -1.94 -1.90
CA GLY A 143 2.14 -2.71 -2.70
C GLY A 143 2.69 -1.98 -3.92
N GLY A 144 2.57 -0.65 -3.97
CA GLY A 144 3.28 0.18 -4.94
C GLY A 144 4.78 -0.08 -4.93
N SER A 145 5.44 0.16 -6.05
CA SER A 145 6.89 0.01 -6.20
C SER A 145 7.61 1.35 -6.12
N ASN A 146 8.93 1.32 -5.89
CA ASN A 146 9.79 2.52 -5.96
C ASN A 146 10.17 2.92 -7.41
N ASP A 147 9.56 2.31 -8.43
CA ASP A 147 9.85 2.66 -9.83
C ASP A 147 9.43 4.11 -10.12
N ILE A 148 10.19 4.81 -10.97
CA ILE A 148 9.90 6.20 -11.32
C ILE A 148 8.50 6.37 -11.96
N SER A 149 8.00 5.34 -12.64
CA SER A 149 6.63 5.33 -13.19
C SER A 149 5.52 5.26 -12.13
N ASN A 150 5.90 5.10 -10.86
CA ASN A 150 5.01 5.21 -9.70
C ASN A 150 5.32 6.46 -8.85
N LEU A 151 6.26 7.32 -9.22
CA LEU A 151 6.61 8.51 -8.46
C LEU A 151 6.19 9.79 -9.18
N TRP A 152 5.75 10.77 -8.42
CA TRP A 152 5.37 12.09 -8.94
C TRP A 152 5.46 13.16 -7.85
N PRO A 153 5.57 14.45 -8.21
CA PRO A 153 5.61 15.54 -7.24
C PRO A 153 4.19 15.95 -6.83
N GLU A 154 3.76 15.50 -5.66
CA GLU A 154 2.44 15.80 -5.09
C GLU A 154 2.45 17.19 -4.47
N LEU A 155 1.46 18.03 -4.81
CA LEU A 155 1.36 19.39 -4.29
C LEU A 155 0.83 19.41 -2.84
N ALA A 156 1.35 20.32 -2.01
CA ALA A 156 0.69 20.70 -0.75
C ALA A 156 -0.63 21.45 -1.01
N ASP A 157 -0.56 22.42 -1.94
CA ASP A 157 -1.63 23.36 -2.29
C ASP A 157 -1.76 23.49 -3.81
N PRO A 158 -2.98 23.70 -4.34
CA PRO A 158 -4.24 23.81 -3.61
C PRO A 158 -4.72 22.47 -3.04
N HIS A 159 -5.60 22.53 -2.04
CA HIS A 159 -6.26 21.34 -1.53
C HIS A 159 -7.31 20.78 -2.50
N PRO A 160 -7.52 19.45 -2.51
CA PRO A 160 -6.79 18.44 -1.74
C PRO A 160 -5.34 18.26 -2.26
N GLY A 161 -4.38 18.15 -1.33
CA GLY A 161 -2.96 17.93 -1.59
C GLY A 161 -2.46 16.64 -0.94
N PHE A 162 -1.14 16.47 -0.80
CA PHE A 162 -0.54 15.21 -0.33
C PHE A 162 -1.10 14.71 1.00
N HIS A 163 -1.42 15.59 1.96
CA HIS A 163 -2.06 15.18 3.23
C HIS A 163 -3.44 14.55 3.06
N GLN A 164 -4.23 15.02 2.10
CA GLN A 164 -5.52 14.39 1.79
C GLN A 164 -5.31 13.06 1.07
N LYS A 165 -4.28 12.95 0.21
CA LYS A 165 -3.91 11.68 -0.40
C LYS A 165 -3.45 10.66 0.66
N ASP A 166 -2.67 11.04 1.67
CA ASP A 166 -2.32 10.16 2.80
C ASP A 166 -3.57 9.54 3.46
N THR A 167 -4.65 10.33 3.58
CA THR A 167 -5.90 9.86 4.17
C THR A 167 -6.58 8.82 3.26
N VAL A 168 -6.51 9.01 1.94
CA VAL A 168 -6.97 8.03 0.93
C VAL A 168 -6.17 6.73 1.02
N GLU A 169 -4.85 6.83 1.11
CA GLU A 169 -3.96 5.67 1.21
C GLU A 169 -4.26 4.82 2.43
N ASN A 170 -4.32 5.46 3.60
CA ASN A 170 -4.66 4.82 4.87
C ASN A 170 -6.05 4.17 4.82
N TYR A 171 -7.03 4.86 4.24
CA TYR A 171 -8.39 4.32 4.08
C TYR A 171 -8.40 3.06 3.20
N LEU A 172 -7.78 3.12 2.03
CA LEU A 172 -7.70 2.00 1.09
C LEU A 172 -6.94 0.83 1.70
N HIS A 173 -5.81 1.08 2.37
CA HIS A 173 -5.06 0.07 3.10
C HIS A 173 -5.92 -0.61 4.17
N SER A 174 -6.67 0.16 4.95
CA SER A 174 -7.62 -0.38 5.94
C SER A 174 -8.72 -1.23 5.31
N GLN A 175 -9.27 -0.83 4.15
CA GLN A 175 -10.26 -1.66 3.44
C GLN A 175 -9.66 -2.97 2.94
N VAL A 176 -8.39 -2.96 2.49
CA VAL A 176 -7.67 -4.17 2.09
C VAL A 176 -7.43 -5.09 3.29
N CYS A 177 -6.86 -4.57 4.37
CA CYS A 177 -6.50 -5.39 5.53
C CYS A 177 -7.68 -5.87 6.37
N SER A 178 -8.86 -5.24 6.21
CA SER A 178 -10.12 -5.75 6.77
C SER A 178 -10.87 -6.71 5.84
N GLY A 179 -10.34 -7.00 4.65
CA GLY A 179 -10.96 -7.88 3.65
C GLY A 179 -12.18 -7.28 2.94
N LYS A 180 -12.46 -5.99 3.13
CA LYS A 180 -13.59 -5.29 2.51
C LYS A 180 -13.33 -4.91 1.05
N MET A 181 -12.05 -4.81 0.67
CA MET A 181 -11.61 -4.49 -0.69
C MET A 181 -10.43 -5.39 -1.07
N THR A 182 -10.37 -5.82 -2.34
CA THR A 182 -9.19 -6.53 -2.83
C THR A 182 -8.03 -5.55 -3.04
N LEU A 183 -6.79 -6.00 -2.86
CA LEU A 183 -5.60 -5.19 -3.12
C LEU A 183 -5.62 -4.62 -4.54
N ALA A 184 -5.93 -5.45 -5.55
CA ALA A 184 -6.02 -5.03 -6.94
C ALA A 184 -7.05 -3.91 -7.18
N LYS A 185 -8.19 -3.94 -6.46
CA LYS A 185 -9.21 -2.88 -6.56
C LYS A 185 -8.71 -1.58 -5.94
N ALA A 186 -8.08 -1.63 -4.78
CA ALA A 186 -7.49 -0.45 -4.13
C ALA A 186 -6.43 0.21 -5.01
N GLN A 187 -5.50 -0.58 -5.56
CA GLN A 187 -4.47 -0.10 -6.47
C GLN A 187 -5.06 0.55 -7.73
N ALA A 188 -6.10 -0.04 -8.32
CA ALA A 188 -6.78 0.52 -9.48
C ALA A 188 -7.51 1.84 -9.20
N LEU A 189 -8.11 1.99 -8.01
CA LEU A 189 -8.78 3.22 -7.60
C LEU A 189 -7.77 4.38 -7.51
N ILE A 190 -6.71 4.20 -6.73
CA ILE A 190 -5.74 5.28 -6.48
C ILE A 190 -4.92 5.63 -7.74
N ALA A 191 -4.55 4.63 -8.55
CA ALA A 191 -3.79 4.88 -9.78
C ALA A 191 -4.62 5.60 -10.86
N ASN A 192 -5.94 5.36 -10.90
CA ASN A 192 -6.78 6.01 -11.88
C ASN A 192 -7.06 7.47 -11.51
N ASP A 193 -7.56 7.72 -10.31
CA ASP A 193 -7.81 9.06 -9.81
C ASP A 193 -7.99 8.99 -8.29
N TRP A 194 -7.02 9.52 -7.54
CA TRP A 194 -7.08 9.49 -6.10
C TRP A 194 -8.11 10.49 -5.53
N HIS A 195 -8.53 11.51 -6.28
CA HIS A 195 -9.65 12.38 -5.89
C HIS A 195 -10.98 11.62 -5.94
N ASP A 196 -11.18 10.74 -6.92
CA ASP A 196 -12.35 9.86 -6.95
C ASP A 196 -12.37 8.94 -5.73
N ALA A 197 -11.21 8.37 -5.37
CA ALA A 197 -11.07 7.57 -4.16
C ALA A 197 -11.37 8.39 -2.89
N LEU A 198 -10.91 9.65 -2.81
CA LEU A 198 -11.23 10.59 -1.73
C LEU A 198 -12.74 10.82 -1.62
N ASN A 199 -13.43 11.04 -2.74
CA ASN A 199 -14.87 11.26 -2.77
C ASN A 199 -15.70 10.02 -2.39
N MET A 200 -15.13 8.82 -2.52
CA MET A 200 -15.77 7.56 -2.10
C MET A 200 -15.63 7.29 -0.60
N MET A 201 -14.69 7.97 0.08
CA MET A 201 -14.49 7.77 1.51
C MET A 201 -15.75 8.21 2.25
N PRO A 202 -16.21 7.42 3.24
CA PRO A 202 -17.23 7.89 4.15
C PRO A 202 -16.72 9.16 4.81
N VAL A 203 -17.39 10.30 4.59
CA VAL A 203 -17.15 11.51 5.38
C VAL A 203 -17.24 11.09 6.85
N ALA A 204 -16.24 11.43 7.66
CA ALA A 204 -16.21 11.12 9.08
C ALA A 204 -17.61 11.34 9.64
N ARG A 205 -18.24 10.23 10.04
CA ARG A 205 -19.67 10.13 10.30
C ARG A 205 -20.07 11.26 11.26
N ALA A 206 -20.79 12.26 10.77
CA ALA A 206 -21.59 13.19 11.56
C ALA A 206 -22.75 12.48 12.32
N GLU A 207 -22.62 11.18 12.59
CA GLU A 207 -23.60 10.33 13.27
C GLU A 207 -22.89 9.33 14.21
N SER A 208 -21.81 9.73 14.88
CA SER A 208 -21.33 9.04 16.10
C SER A 208 -21.24 9.93 17.33
N LEU A 209 -21.75 11.16 17.26
CA LEU A 209 -22.14 11.93 18.43
C LEU A 209 -23.62 12.26 18.22
N GLY A 210 -24.49 11.61 18.99
CA GLY A 210 -25.92 11.90 18.98
C GLY A 210 -26.21 13.36 19.38
N PRO A 211 -27.46 13.81 19.32
CA PRO A 211 -27.81 15.10 19.90
C PRO A 211 -27.39 15.14 21.37
N GLU A 212 -26.67 16.21 21.71
CA GLU A 212 -26.27 16.63 23.04
C GLU A 212 -27.48 16.61 24.01
N PRO A 213 -27.36 16.04 25.22
CA PRO A 213 -28.44 16.11 26.20
C PRO A 213 -28.34 17.43 26.97
N THR A 214 -29.06 18.46 26.51
CA THR A 214 -29.18 19.71 27.28
C THR A 214 -30.53 20.40 27.06
N GLU A 215 -31.59 19.80 27.59
CA GLU A 215 -32.66 20.57 28.22
C GLU A 215 -32.80 20.09 29.66
N CYS A 216 -32.33 20.90 30.60
CA CYS A 216 -32.78 20.85 31.98
C CYS A 216 -34.28 21.19 31.97
N PRO A 217 -35.17 20.35 32.52
CA PRO A 217 -36.56 20.77 32.69
C PRO A 217 -36.59 21.97 33.63
N GLU A 218 -37.30 23.00 33.21
CA GLU A 218 -37.51 24.22 33.98
C GLU A 218 -38.03 23.89 35.38
N GLY A 219 -37.13 24.11 36.33
CA GLY A 219 -37.34 24.11 37.77
C GLY A 219 -36.40 25.14 38.39
N CYS A 220 -36.24 26.29 37.72
CA CYS A 220 -35.62 27.48 38.28
C CYS A 220 -36.48 27.95 39.46
N GLY A 221 -35.94 27.80 40.67
CA GLY A 221 -36.36 28.56 41.84
C GLY A 221 -35.68 29.93 41.89
#